data_AF-A0A8J2LRJ2-F1
#
_entry.id   AF-A0A8J2LRJ2-F1
#
_cell.length_a   1.000
_cell.length_b   1.000
_cell.length_c   1.000
_cell.angle_alpha   90.00
_cell.angle_beta   90.00
_cell.angle_gamma   90.00
#
_symmetry.space_group_name_H-M   'P 1'
#
loop_
_entity.id
_entity.type
_entity.pdbx_description
1 polymer ?
#
loop_
_entity_poly.entity_id
_entity_poly.type
_entity_poly.pdbx_seq_one_letter_code
_entity_poly.pdbx_strand_id
1 'polypeptide(L)'
;TVNLDKVAREHLEPLDYFVVFSSIVSGKGNPGQTSYGFSNSFMERVCEERHKEGLHGLAIQWGGIGDVGVVHDQMGGNSANIAGTAPQRIPSCLETLDLFLQQNRPVVGSMVLVRKSTFEIDDSKNLVEIVAHILGIPDVSKINPKATLIELGMDSLMGVEIKQVLERKLNIVLPINEYGQLTFEKLKEMEVSPTTVIVGSTARAQ
;
A
#
# COMPACT_ATOMS: atom_id res chain seq x y z
N THR A 1 -22.68 -4.83 -18.74
CA THR A 1 -22.67 -6.16 -18.11
C THR A 1 -24.01 -6.86 -18.17
N VAL A 2 -25.11 -6.28 -17.67
CA VAL A 2 -26.47 -6.91 -17.74
C VAL A 2 -26.86 -7.32 -19.16
N ASN A 3 -26.63 -6.46 -20.16
CA ASN A 3 -26.96 -6.81 -21.55
C ASN A 3 -26.10 -7.96 -22.08
N LEU A 4 -24.80 -8.00 -21.73
CA LEU A 4 -23.92 -9.12 -22.11
C LEU A 4 -24.36 -10.42 -21.45
N ASP A 5 -24.73 -10.36 -20.15
CA ASP A 5 -25.25 -11.50 -19.40
C ASP A 5 -26.53 -12.05 -20.05
N LYS A 6 -27.49 -11.17 -20.34
CA LYS A 6 -28.74 -11.52 -21.01
C LYS A 6 -28.49 -12.22 -22.35
N VAL A 7 -27.69 -11.61 -23.23
CA VAL A 7 -27.41 -12.18 -24.56
C VAL A 7 -26.66 -13.50 -24.45
N ALA A 8 -25.69 -13.61 -23.53
CA ALA A 8 -24.93 -14.83 -23.31
C ALA A 8 -25.81 -16.00 -22.85
N ARG A 9 -26.84 -15.73 -22.03
CA ARG A 9 -27.79 -16.75 -21.57
C ARG A 9 -28.74 -17.22 -22.67
N GLU A 10 -29.16 -16.29 -23.52
CA GLU A 10 -30.21 -16.54 -24.51
C GLU A 10 -29.65 -17.15 -25.82
N HIS A 11 -28.41 -16.84 -26.20
CA HIS A 11 -27.91 -17.07 -27.57
C HIS A 11 -26.56 -17.79 -27.67
N LEU A 12 -25.85 -18.00 -26.56
CA LEU A 12 -24.58 -18.69 -26.58
C LEU A 12 -24.75 -20.08 -25.94
N GLU A 13 -24.24 -21.12 -26.60
CA GLU A 13 -23.90 -22.38 -25.91
C GLU A 13 -23.01 -22.03 -24.70
N PRO A 14 -23.04 -22.83 -23.60
CA PRO A 14 -22.53 -22.39 -22.31
C PRO A 14 -21.14 -21.77 -22.44
N LEU A 15 -21.10 -20.44 -22.30
CA LEU A 15 -19.91 -19.64 -22.56
C LEU A 15 -18.81 -20.03 -21.57
N ASP A 16 -17.65 -20.43 -22.08
CA ASP A 16 -16.51 -20.84 -21.25
C ASP A 16 -16.08 -19.72 -20.29
N TYR A 17 -16.06 -18.47 -20.79
CA TYR A 17 -15.56 -17.33 -20.04
C TYR A 17 -16.48 -16.11 -20.15
N PHE A 18 -17.05 -15.74 -19.01
CA PHE A 18 -17.66 -14.43 -18.77
C PHE A 18 -16.81 -13.68 -17.75
N VAL A 19 -16.04 -12.68 -18.21
CA VAL A 19 -15.07 -11.96 -17.38
C VAL A 19 -15.35 -10.45 -17.45
N VAL A 20 -15.36 -9.80 -16.28
CA VAL A 20 -15.45 -8.35 -16.16
C VAL A 20 -14.27 -7.80 -15.37
N PHE A 21 -13.72 -6.68 -15.82
CA PHE A 21 -12.68 -5.98 -15.08
C PHE A 21 -13.36 -4.98 -14.13
N SER A 22 -13.24 -5.29 -12.84
CA SER A 22 -13.59 -4.42 -11.73
C SER A 22 -12.34 -3.66 -11.26
N SER A 23 -12.47 -2.92 -10.17
CA SER A 23 -11.36 -2.18 -9.54
C SER A 23 -11.38 -2.38 -8.03
N ILE A 24 -10.21 -2.35 -7.39
CA ILE A 24 -10.11 -2.33 -5.92
C ILE A 24 -10.92 -1.20 -5.26
N VAL A 25 -11.29 -0.17 -6.03
CA VAL A 25 -12.16 0.93 -5.58
C VAL A 25 -13.55 0.43 -5.16
N SER A 26 -14.07 -0.65 -5.75
CA SER A 26 -15.36 -1.24 -5.32
C SER A 26 -15.28 -1.82 -3.91
N GLY A 27 -14.18 -2.51 -3.59
CA GLY A 27 -13.98 -3.20 -2.31
C GLY A 27 -13.38 -2.32 -1.21
N LYS A 28 -12.49 -1.39 -1.56
CA LYS A 28 -11.77 -0.54 -0.60
C LYS A 28 -12.21 0.91 -0.58
N GLY A 29 -12.89 1.38 -1.62
CA GLY A 29 -13.23 2.78 -1.81
C GLY A 29 -12.03 3.63 -2.25
N ASN A 30 -12.35 4.75 -2.90
CA ASN A 30 -11.40 5.82 -3.21
C ASN A 30 -12.16 7.16 -3.21
N PRO A 31 -11.69 8.19 -2.48
CA PRO A 31 -12.35 9.49 -2.47
C PRO A 31 -12.59 10.05 -3.88
N GLY A 32 -13.79 10.61 -4.10
CA GLY A 32 -14.18 11.16 -5.40
C GLY A 32 -14.60 10.13 -6.47
N GLN A 33 -14.56 8.83 -6.17
CA GLN A 33 -14.87 7.76 -7.14
C GLN A 33 -16.09 6.90 -6.76
N THR A 34 -17.07 7.43 -6.02
CA THR A 34 -18.25 6.68 -5.58
C THR A 34 -19.05 6.08 -6.73
N SER A 35 -19.30 6.84 -7.80
CA SER A 35 -20.03 6.35 -8.99
C SER A 35 -19.27 5.23 -9.72
N TYR A 36 -17.94 5.34 -9.77
CA TYR A 36 -17.06 4.31 -10.32
C TYR A 36 -17.05 3.05 -9.46
N GLY A 37 -16.92 3.18 -8.14
CA GLY A 37 -17.01 2.07 -7.18
C GLY A 37 -18.36 1.36 -7.25
N PHE A 38 -19.47 2.11 -7.33
CA PHE A 38 -20.81 1.56 -7.48
C PHE A 38 -20.97 0.75 -8.77
N SER A 39 -20.52 1.30 -9.90
CA SER A 39 -20.60 0.62 -11.20
C SER A 39 -19.83 -0.69 -11.20
N ASN A 40 -18.62 -0.69 -10.64
CA ASN A 40 -17.79 -1.89 -10.48
C ASN A 40 -18.44 -2.92 -9.55
N SER A 41 -18.94 -2.49 -8.39
CA SER A 41 -19.65 -3.36 -7.45
C SER A 41 -20.89 -3.99 -8.08
N PHE A 42 -21.63 -3.25 -8.91
CA PHE A 42 -22.79 -3.79 -9.61
C PHE A 42 -22.39 -4.91 -10.59
N MET A 43 -21.28 -4.76 -11.33
CA MET A 43 -20.80 -5.83 -12.22
C MET A 43 -20.37 -7.09 -11.47
N GLU A 44 -19.82 -6.95 -10.25
CA GLU A 44 -19.48 -8.07 -9.38
C GLU A 44 -20.72 -8.88 -8.98
N ARG A 45 -21.81 -8.19 -8.62
CA ARG A 45 -23.08 -8.86 -8.27
C ARG A 45 -23.65 -9.66 -9.45
N VAL A 46 -23.51 -9.17 -10.68
CA VAL A 46 -23.90 -9.94 -11.88
C VAL A 46 -23.08 -11.22 -12.02
N CYS A 47 -21.76 -11.16 -11.75
CA CYS A 47 -20.90 -12.35 -11.83
C CYS A 47 -21.21 -13.37 -10.72
N GLU A 48 -21.50 -12.90 -9.51
CA GLU A 48 -21.94 -13.76 -8.40
C GLU A 48 -23.25 -14.47 -8.71
N GLU A 49 -24.20 -13.78 -9.34
CA GLU A 49 -25.49 -14.37 -9.66
C GLU A 49 -25.38 -15.39 -10.79
N ARG A 50 -24.57 -15.11 -11.83
CA ARG A 50 -24.19 -16.12 -12.83
C ARG A 50 -23.57 -17.36 -12.17
N HIS A 51 -22.66 -17.16 -11.23
CA HIS A 51 -21.95 -18.24 -10.56
C HIS A 51 -22.86 -19.12 -9.69
N LYS A 52 -23.82 -18.53 -8.98
CA LYS A 52 -24.84 -19.29 -8.21
C LYS A 52 -25.72 -20.17 -9.10
N GLU A 53 -25.91 -19.78 -10.35
CA GLU A 53 -26.67 -20.54 -11.34
C GLU A 53 -25.80 -21.54 -12.13
N GLY A 54 -24.54 -21.74 -11.72
CA GLY A 54 -23.60 -22.66 -12.38
C GLY A 54 -23.03 -22.14 -13.70
N LEU A 55 -23.25 -20.88 -14.05
CA LEU A 55 -22.67 -20.25 -15.22
C LEU A 55 -21.33 -19.60 -14.87
N HIS A 56 -20.38 -19.60 -15.81
CA HIS A 56 -19.13 -18.88 -15.60
C HIS A 56 -19.41 -17.38 -15.40
N GLY A 57 -18.80 -16.78 -14.37
CA GLY A 57 -18.84 -15.36 -14.07
C GLY A 57 -17.66 -15.00 -13.18
N LEU A 58 -16.77 -14.14 -13.67
CA LEU A 58 -15.56 -13.73 -12.96
C LEU A 58 -15.42 -12.20 -13.01
N ALA A 59 -15.39 -11.56 -11.84
CA ALA A 59 -15.05 -10.16 -11.68
C ALA A 59 -13.67 -10.02 -11.03
N ILE A 60 -12.77 -9.26 -11.68
CA ILE A 60 -11.41 -9.05 -11.18
C ILE A 60 -11.24 -7.61 -10.72
N GLN A 61 -11.08 -7.41 -9.42
CA GLN A 61 -10.78 -6.12 -8.79
C GLN A 61 -9.30 -5.78 -8.98
N TRP A 62 -8.98 -5.08 -10.08
CA TRP A 62 -7.62 -4.65 -10.35
C TRP A 62 -7.22 -3.41 -9.53
N GLY A 63 -5.97 -3.42 -9.04
CA GLY A 63 -5.26 -2.22 -8.59
C GLY A 63 -4.86 -1.32 -9.77
N GLY A 64 -3.95 -0.37 -9.53
CA GLY A 64 -3.37 0.39 -10.64
C GLY A 64 -2.71 -0.55 -11.65
N ILE A 65 -2.96 -0.35 -12.95
CA ILE A 65 -2.33 -1.12 -14.03
C ILE A 65 -1.21 -0.27 -14.63
N GLY A 66 0.00 -0.81 -14.68
CA GLY A 66 1.15 -0.18 -15.30
C GLY A 66 1.25 -0.45 -16.80
N ASP A 67 2.30 0.09 -17.42
CA ASP A 67 2.68 -0.02 -18.84
C ASP A 67 1.71 0.56 -19.88
N VAL A 68 0.40 0.49 -19.63
CA VAL A 68 -0.65 0.98 -20.55
C VAL A 68 -1.88 1.46 -19.77
N GLY A 69 -2.80 2.12 -20.47
CA GLY A 69 -4.09 2.52 -19.94
C GLY A 69 -4.03 3.77 -19.07
N VAL A 70 -5.11 4.02 -18.33
CA VAL A 70 -5.37 5.31 -17.67
C VAL A 70 -4.25 5.74 -16.71
N VAL A 71 -3.71 4.81 -15.92
CA VAL A 71 -2.63 5.10 -14.97
C VAL A 71 -1.34 5.49 -15.70
N HIS A 72 -1.02 4.78 -16.79
CA HIS A 72 0.12 5.12 -17.61
C HIS A 72 -0.02 6.50 -18.24
N ASP A 73 -1.19 6.78 -18.84
CA ASP A 73 -1.40 7.97 -19.66
C ASP A 73 -1.65 9.23 -18.83
N GLN A 74 -2.23 9.11 -17.63
CA GLN A 74 -2.71 10.26 -16.84
C GLN A 74 -2.04 10.42 -15.47
N MET A 75 -1.35 9.39 -14.96
CA MET A 75 -0.90 9.38 -13.56
C MET A 75 0.61 9.17 -13.37
N GLY A 76 1.40 9.19 -14.44
CA GLY A 76 2.87 9.13 -14.34
C GLY A 76 3.47 7.73 -14.50
N GLY A 77 2.77 6.82 -15.20
CA GLY A 77 3.35 5.55 -15.58
C GLY A 77 3.51 4.56 -14.43
N ASN A 78 4.58 3.78 -14.49
CA ASN A 78 4.88 2.70 -13.55
C ASN A 78 5.32 3.17 -12.15
N SER A 79 5.57 4.47 -11.96
CA SER A 79 6.03 5.05 -10.70
C SER A 79 4.90 5.67 -9.86
N ALA A 80 3.66 5.63 -10.37
CA ALA A 80 2.51 6.28 -9.76
C ALA A 80 1.98 5.47 -8.57
N ASN A 81 2.24 5.91 -7.34
CA ASN A 81 1.63 5.30 -6.16
C ASN A 81 0.16 5.73 -6.04
N ILE A 82 -0.76 4.77 -6.13
CA ILE A 82 -2.21 5.02 -6.09
C ILE A 82 -2.77 4.33 -4.85
N ALA A 83 -3.27 5.11 -3.90
CA ALA A 83 -3.92 4.62 -2.68
C ALA A 83 -3.10 3.53 -1.92
N GLY A 84 -1.78 3.70 -1.84
CA GLY A 84 -0.87 2.76 -1.17
C GLY A 84 -0.53 1.51 -1.98
N THR A 85 -0.90 1.47 -3.27
CA THR A 85 -0.56 0.41 -4.22
C THR A 85 0.34 0.93 -5.33
N ALA A 86 1.23 0.06 -5.84
CA ALA A 86 2.03 0.33 -7.01
C ALA A 86 1.30 -0.17 -8.27
N PRO A 87 1.57 0.43 -9.45
CA PRO A 87 1.00 -0.06 -10.70
C PRO A 87 1.52 -1.47 -11.02
N GLN A 88 0.61 -2.43 -11.20
CA GLN A 88 0.93 -3.80 -11.58
C GLN A 88 1.33 -3.84 -13.06
N ARG A 89 2.53 -4.36 -13.34
CA ARG A 89 3.06 -4.49 -14.71
C ARG A 89 2.21 -5.46 -15.54
N ILE A 90 2.09 -5.22 -16.85
CA ILE A 90 1.26 -6.05 -17.74
C ILE A 90 1.65 -7.54 -17.74
N PRO A 91 2.94 -7.94 -17.75
CA PRO A 91 3.31 -9.35 -17.62
C PRO A 91 2.74 -9.99 -16.34
N SER A 92 2.77 -9.26 -15.23
CA SER A 92 2.21 -9.73 -13.96
C SER A 92 0.67 -9.78 -13.98
N CYS A 93 0.01 -8.82 -14.65
CA CYS A 93 -1.44 -8.87 -14.85
C CYS A 93 -1.86 -10.10 -15.66
N LEU A 94 -1.14 -10.42 -16.74
CA LEU A 94 -1.45 -11.57 -17.60
C LEU A 94 -1.21 -12.90 -16.89
N GLU A 95 -0.13 -13.02 -16.12
CA GLU A 95 0.13 -14.19 -15.26
C GLU A 95 -0.98 -14.35 -14.20
N THR A 96 -1.40 -13.25 -13.58
CA THR A 96 -2.48 -13.27 -12.60
C THR A 96 -3.82 -13.62 -13.23
N LEU A 97 -4.08 -13.14 -14.45
CA LEU A 97 -5.28 -13.46 -15.20
C LEU A 97 -5.37 -14.96 -15.48
N ASP A 98 -4.27 -15.60 -15.89
CA ASP A 98 -4.23 -17.05 -16.11
C ASP A 98 -4.61 -17.83 -14.84
N LEU A 99 -4.03 -17.46 -13.68
CA LEU A 99 -4.40 -18.04 -12.39
C LEU A 99 -5.88 -17.81 -12.06
N PHE A 100 -6.41 -16.63 -12.36
CA PHE A 100 -7.78 -16.27 -12.04
C PHE A 100 -8.83 -16.92 -12.95
N LEU A 101 -8.48 -17.28 -14.17
CA LEU A 101 -9.38 -18.02 -15.08
C LEU A 101 -9.57 -19.48 -14.66
N GLN A 102 -8.67 -20.03 -13.84
CA GLN A 102 -8.68 -21.43 -13.41
C GLN A 102 -9.35 -21.66 -12.05
N GLN A 103 -9.82 -20.59 -11.38
CA GLN A 103 -10.43 -20.71 -10.05
C GLN A 103 -11.96 -20.69 -10.12
N ASN A 104 -12.61 -21.25 -9.09
CA ASN A 104 -14.06 -21.27 -8.96
C ASN A 104 -14.58 -20.17 -8.00
N ARG A 105 -14.07 -18.94 -8.11
CA ARG A 105 -14.53 -17.80 -7.29
C ARG A 105 -15.08 -16.70 -8.19
N PRO A 106 -16.28 -16.16 -7.91
CA PRO A 106 -16.91 -15.18 -8.78
C PRO A 106 -16.28 -13.79 -8.72
N VAL A 107 -15.61 -13.45 -7.62
CA VAL A 107 -14.94 -12.16 -7.41
C VAL A 107 -13.58 -12.39 -6.78
N VAL A 108 -12.56 -11.79 -7.39
CA VAL A 108 -11.17 -11.81 -6.92
C VAL A 108 -10.51 -10.46 -7.09
N GLY A 109 -9.36 -10.25 -6.45
CA GLY A 109 -8.63 -9.00 -6.56
C GLY A 109 -7.14 -9.21 -6.71
N SER A 110 -6.51 -8.34 -7.49
CA SER A 110 -5.06 -8.28 -7.68
C SER A 110 -4.59 -6.85 -7.54
N MET A 111 -3.60 -6.64 -6.68
CA MET A 111 -2.96 -5.34 -6.49
C MET A 111 -1.51 -5.58 -6.06
N VAL A 112 -0.62 -4.69 -6.47
CA VAL A 112 0.75 -4.68 -5.95
C VAL A 112 0.78 -3.70 -4.80
N LEU A 113 1.05 -4.20 -3.60
CA LEU A 113 1.29 -3.32 -2.46
C LEU A 113 2.59 -2.58 -2.71
N VAL A 114 2.60 -1.26 -2.50
CA VAL A 114 3.88 -0.55 -2.37
C VAL A 114 4.58 -1.23 -1.20
N ARG A 115 5.73 -1.86 -1.47
CA ARG A 115 6.64 -2.17 -0.38
C ARG A 115 6.95 -0.81 0.25
N LYS A 116 6.39 -0.54 1.44
CA LYS A 116 7.12 0.28 2.41
C LYS A 116 8.54 -0.24 2.32
N SER A 117 9.53 0.62 2.10
CA SER A 117 10.89 0.14 2.24
C SER A 117 10.94 -0.48 3.62
N THR A 118 10.95 -1.81 3.69
CA THR A 118 11.85 -2.46 4.61
C THR A 118 13.15 -1.83 4.22
N PHE A 119 13.52 -0.79 4.96
CA PHE A 119 14.88 -0.37 5.04
C PHE A 119 15.63 -1.69 5.20
N GLU A 120 16.31 -2.12 4.14
CA GLU A 120 17.55 -2.84 4.36
C GLU A 120 18.38 -1.80 5.10
N ILE A 121 18.18 -1.80 6.42
CA ILE A 121 19.09 -1.19 7.36
C ILE A 121 20.35 -1.98 7.09
N ASP A 122 21.15 -1.45 6.20
CA ASP A 122 22.54 -1.80 6.10
C ASP A 122 23.08 -1.61 7.52
N ASP A 123 23.36 -2.71 8.22
CA ASP A 123 23.81 -2.65 9.61
C ASP A 123 25.07 -1.79 9.74
N SER A 124 25.81 -1.58 8.64
CA SER A 124 26.98 -0.69 8.57
C SER A 124 26.65 0.81 8.58
N LYS A 125 25.43 1.23 8.24
CA LYS A 125 25.03 2.65 8.26
C LYS A 125 24.64 3.07 9.67
N ASN A 126 25.14 4.21 10.11
CA ASN A 126 24.82 4.74 11.43
C ASN A 126 23.34 5.22 11.49
N LEU A 127 22.79 5.30 12.70
CA LEU A 127 21.39 5.70 12.93
C LEU A 127 21.06 7.08 12.33
N VAL A 128 22.04 7.99 12.38
CA VAL A 128 21.95 9.35 11.85
C VAL A 128 21.74 9.34 10.33
N GLU A 129 22.48 8.51 9.58
CA GLU A 129 22.35 8.37 8.13
C GLU A 129 21.00 7.78 7.73
N ILE A 130 20.50 6.81 8.51
CA ILE A 130 19.20 6.18 8.24
C ILE A 130 18.07 7.19 8.44
N VAL A 131 18.09 7.96 9.53
CA VAL A 131 17.08 8.99 9.81
C VAL A 131 17.17 10.15 8.81
N ALA A 132 18.38 10.57 8.43
CA ALA A 132 18.56 11.59 7.39
C ALA A 132 17.98 11.14 6.04
N HIS A 133 18.16 9.86 5.69
CA HIS A 133 17.57 9.28 4.48
C HIS A 133 16.03 9.23 4.55
N ILE A 134 15.43 8.89 5.70
CA ILE A 134 13.97 8.93 5.90
C ILE A 134 13.42 10.34 5.66
N LEU A 135 14.13 11.36 6.15
CA LEU A 135 13.76 12.76 5.96
C LEU A 135 14.10 13.31 4.55
N GLY A 136 14.66 12.48 3.67
CA GLY A 136 15.07 12.90 2.33
C GLY A 136 16.24 13.89 2.32
N ILE A 137 17.07 13.91 3.37
CA ILE A 137 18.20 14.81 3.52
C ILE A 137 19.46 14.14 2.93
N PRO A 138 20.04 14.69 1.83
CA PRO A 138 21.15 14.05 1.12
C PRO A 138 22.51 14.24 1.79
N ASP A 139 22.67 15.25 2.66
CA ASP A 139 23.93 15.57 3.33
C ASP A 139 23.69 15.94 4.79
N VAL A 140 24.08 15.02 5.68
CA VAL A 140 23.95 15.14 7.13
C VAL A 140 24.80 16.30 7.68
N SER A 141 25.88 16.67 7.01
CA SER A 141 26.83 17.69 7.47
C SER A 141 26.23 19.10 7.51
N LYS A 142 25.12 19.33 6.80
CA LYS A 142 24.44 20.62 6.68
C LYS A 142 23.27 20.77 7.64
N ILE A 143 22.98 19.75 8.43
CA ILE A 143 21.85 19.75 9.36
C ILE A 143 22.27 20.45 10.66
N ASN A 144 21.39 21.29 11.22
CA ASN A 144 21.54 21.78 12.59
C ASN A 144 21.31 20.60 13.56
N PRO A 145 22.33 20.12 14.30
CA PRO A 145 22.20 18.91 15.13
C PRO A 145 21.18 19.03 16.26
N LYS A 146 20.80 20.27 16.62
CA LYS A 146 19.84 20.61 17.68
C LYS A 146 18.40 20.79 17.20
N ALA A 147 18.19 20.85 15.88
CA ALA A 147 16.84 20.94 15.33
C ALA A 147 16.08 19.64 15.57
N THR A 148 14.80 19.75 15.89
CA THR A 148 13.95 18.57 16.10
C THR A 148 13.57 17.94 14.76
N LEU A 149 13.25 16.63 14.76
CA LEU A 149 12.80 15.97 13.53
C LEU A 149 11.54 16.62 12.96
N ILE A 150 10.64 17.15 13.81
CA ILE A 150 9.46 17.93 13.37
C ILE A 150 9.88 19.20 12.62
N GLU A 151 10.85 19.95 13.13
CA GLU A 151 11.38 21.16 12.47
C GLU A 151 12.03 20.85 11.12
N LEU A 152 12.55 19.62 10.97
CA LEU A 152 13.16 19.13 9.73
C LEU A 152 12.16 18.48 8.77
N GLY A 153 10.85 18.58 9.06
CA GLY A 153 9.79 18.15 8.15
C GLY A 153 9.32 16.70 8.35
N MET A 154 9.57 16.10 9.52
CA MET A 154 9.04 14.77 9.84
C MET A 154 7.51 14.77 9.83
N ASP A 155 6.92 13.94 8.97
CA ASP A 155 5.47 13.70 8.94
C ASP A 155 5.06 12.47 9.78
N SER A 156 3.76 12.19 9.82
CA SER A 156 3.21 11.06 10.59
C SER A 156 3.63 9.68 10.06
N LEU A 157 3.98 9.55 8.78
CA LEU A 157 4.42 8.29 8.17
C LEU A 157 5.91 8.06 8.46
N MET A 158 6.73 9.09 8.28
CA MET A 158 8.16 9.11 8.61
C MET A 158 8.39 8.80 10.09
N GLY A 159 7.52 9.31 10.98
CA GLY A 159 7.58 8.99 12.40
C GLY A 159 7.42 7.49 12.70
N VAL A 160 6.60 6.77 11.94
CA VAL A 160 6.46 5.30 12.07
C VAL A 160 7.70 4.58 11.56
N GLU A 161 8.33 5.08 10.49
CA GLU A 161 9.57 4.50 9.96
C GLU A 161 10.74 4.69 10.93
N ILE A 162 10.91 5.90 11.49
CA ILE A 162 11.93 6.20 12.51
C ILE A 162 11.72 5.33 13.75
N LYS A 163 10.46 5.17 14.20
CA LYS A 163 10.11 4.26 15.29
C LYS A 163 10.59 2.84 15.02
N GLN A 164 10.27 2.28 13.85
CA GLN A 164 10.65 0.92 13.49
C GLN A 164 12.17 0.73 13.43
N VAL A 165 12.90 1.74 12.96
CA VAL A 165 14.38 1.73 12.92
C VAL A 165 14.96 1.70 14.34
N LEU A 166 14.45 2.55 15.25
CA LEU A 166 14.90 2.61 16.64
C LEU A 166 14.58 1.32 17.42
N GLU A 167 13.39 0.77 17.22
CA GLU A 167 12.99 -0.51 17.82
C GLU A 167 13.87 -1.66 17.31
N ARG A 168 14.22 -1.67 16.02
CA ARG A 168 15.01 -2.75 15.41
C ARG A 168 16.50 -2.66 15.74
N LYS A 169 17.10 -1.45 15.71
CA LYS A 169 18.56 -1.26 15.83
C LYS A 169 19.01 -1.08 17.29
N LEU A 170 18.19 -0.45 18.13
CA LEU A 170 18.53 -0.13 19.52
C LEU A 170 17.63 -0.82 20.56
N ASN A 171 16.56 -1.51 20.14
CA ASN A 171 15.54 -2.08 21.03
C ASN A 171 14.93 -1.03 21.97
N ILE A 172 14.79 0.22 21.48
CA ILE A 172 14.22 1.34 22.21
C ILE A 172 12.79 1.57 21.75
N VAL A 173 11.87 1.66 22.70
CA VAL A 173 10.46 2.02 22.46
C VAL A 173 10.18 3.33 23.17
N LEU A 174 9.93 4.38 22.40
CA LEU A 174 9.48 5.68 22.91
C LEU A 174 7.97 5.86 22.72
N PRO A 175 7.32 6.71 23.55
CA PRO A 175 5.99 7.24 23.30
C PRO A 175 5.88 7.93 21.93
N ILE A 176 4.71 7.85 21.28
CA ILE A 176 4.53 8.31 19.90
C ILE A 176 4.81 9.82 19.71
N ASN A 177 4.63 10.60 20.76
CA ASN A 177 4.87 12.04 20.82
C ASN A 177 6.36 12.41 20.97
N GLU A 178 7.21 11.47 21.36
CA GLU A 178 8.64 11.74 21.58
C GLU A 178 9.47 11.63 20.31
N TYR A 179 9.09 10.80 19.34
CA TYR A 179 9.86 10.61 18.10
C TYR A 179 10.08 11.91 17.33
N GLY A 180 9.08 12.80 17.31
CA GLY A 180 9.21 14.10 16.64
C GLY A 180 10.07 15.12 17.36
N GLN A 181 10.28 14.94 18.67
CA GLN A 181 11.13 15.80 19.49
C GLN A 181 12.59 15.32 19.54
N LEU A 182 12.91 14.22 18.86
CA LEU A 182 14.28 13.76 18.71
C LEU A 182 15.08 14.77 17.88
N THR A 183 16.38 14.82 18.15
CA THR A 183 17.35 15.61 17.40
C THR A 183 18.45 14.69 16.89
N PHE A 184 19.21 15.12 15.88
CA PHE A 184 20.35 14.33 15.39
C PHE A 184 21.46 14.18 16.45
N GLU A 185 21.62 15.16 17.34
CA GLU A 185 22.48 15.05 18.52
C GLU A 185 22.03 13.91 19.44
N LYS A 186 20.73 13.85 19.78
CA LYS A 186 20.18 12.81 20.64
C LYS A 186 20.21 11.42 20.00
N LEU A 187 19.96 11.31 18.68
CA LEU A 187 20.09 10.06 17.94
C LEU A 187 21.54 9.53 17.99
N LYS A 188 22.53 10.40 17.87
CA LYS A 188 23.95 10.05 17.98
C LYS A 188 24.33 9.59 19.39
N GLU A 189 23.80 10.26 20.41
CA GLU A 189 23.99 9.84 21.82
C GLU A 189 23.39 8.45 22.09
N MET A 190 22.18 8.19 21.59
CA MET A 190 21.48 6.91 21.74
C MET A 190 22.21 5.75 21.05
N GLU A 191 22.94 6.01 19.98
CA GLU A 191 23.75 5.02 19.27
C GLU A 191 25.05 4.68 20.02
N VAL A 192 25.67 5.65 20.70
CA VAL A 192 26.92 5.45 21.47
C VAL A 192 26.65 4.87 22.86
N SER A 193 25.54 5.24 23.49
CA SER A 193 25.10 4.72 24.79
C SER A 193 23.62 4.35 24.69
N PRO A 194 23.30 3.10 24.30
CA PRO A 194 21.92 2.63 24.25
C PRO A 194 21.38 2.53 25.69
N THR A 195 20.90 3.65 26.20
CA THR A 195 20.18 3.67 27.47
C THR A 195 18.86 2.97 27.22
N THR A 196 18.66 1.81 27.84
CA THR A 196 17.40 1.08 27.87
C THR A 196 16.34 1.94 28.56
N VAL A 197 15.69 2.83 27.82
CA VAL A 197 14.55 3.60 28.31
C VAL A 197 13.32 2.70 28.19
N ILE A 198 13.10 1.85 29.19
CA ILE A 198 11.79 1.25 29.43
C ILE A 198 11.03 2.26 30.29
N VAL A 199 10.29 3.17 29.67
CA VAL A 199 9.30 3.98 30.41
C VAL A 199 7.94 3.30 30.26
N GLY A 200 7.73 2.35 31.16
CA GLY A 200 6.40 1.87 31.51
C GLY A 200 6.09 2.26 32.96
N SER A 201 5.76 3.53 33.22
CA SER A 201 5.00 3.89 34.42
C SER A 201 4.47 5.33 34.40
N THR A 202 3.17 5.48 34.15
CA THR A 202 2.27 6.39 34.89
C THR A 202 0.85 5.87 34.68
N ALA A 203 0.33 5.10 35.64
CA ALA A 203 -0.52 5.58 36.74
C ALA A 203 -2.01 5.54 36.36
N ARG A 204 -2.70 4.48 36.82
CA ARG A 204 -4.14 4.50 37.09
C ARG A 204 -4.38 5.62 38.12
N ALA A 205 -5.11 6.65 37.72
CA ALA A 205 -5.83 7.50 38.66
C ALA A 205 -7.28 7.00 38.71
N GLN A 206 -7.74 6.79 39.95
CA GLN A 206 -9.12 6.50 40.33
C GLN A 206 -10.07 7.65 39.97
#